data_AF-A0A4U9VLV8-F1
#
_entry.id   AF-A0A4U9VLV8-F1
#
_cell.length_a   1.000
_cell.length_b   1.000
_cell.length_c   1.000
_cell.angle_alpha   90.00
_cell.angle_beta   90.00
_cell.angle_gamma   90.00
#
_symmetry.space_group_name_H-M   'P 1'
#
loop_
_entity.id
_entity.type
_entity.pdbx_description
1 polymer ?
#
loop_
_entity_poly.entity_id
_entity_poly.type
_entity_poly.pdbx_seq_one_letter_code
_entity_poly.pdbx_strand_id
1 'polypeptide(L)'
;MLNGRGDALENFFSAAFPFARHQYDALLQQQVEFDHQWCGVSQLAYDEKSAGKIAKILAVTWPHTLAQPADRATLSALCGIDTGFGGIHYSLGGWLCPADLTRAAIALAERQGLVCPLSAYAFRSEPQ
;
A
#
# COMPACT_ATOMS: atom_id res chain seq x y z
N MET A 1 -3.86 -7.50 9.07
CA MET A 1 -3.67 -8.17 7.77
C MET A 1 -4.92 -8.99 7.54
N LEU A 2 -5.42 -9.11 6.31
CA LEU A 2 -6.57 -9.96 6.04
C LEU A 2 -6.22 -11.43 6.34
N ASN A 3 -7.12 -12.13 7.01
CA ASN A 3 -6.88 -13.48 7.52
C ASN A 3 -8.13 -14.41 7.48
N GLY A 4 -9.29 -13.88 7.10
CA GLY A 4 -10.58 -14.58 6.98
C GLY A 4 -11.27 -14.89 8.31
N ARG A 5 -10.90 -14.22 9.41
CA ARG A 5 -11.40 -14.53 10.76
C ARG A 5 -12.38 -13.50 11.31
N GLY A 6 -12.51 -12.34 10.69
CA GLY A 6 -13.33 -11.23 11.19
C GLY A 6 -12.83 -10.67 12.53
N ASP A 7 -11.58 -10.90 12.89
CA ASP A 7 -11.00 -10.45 14.15
C ASP A 7 -10.64 -8.96 14.12
N ALA A 8 -10.30 -8.38 15.28
CA ALA A 8 -9.98 -6.97 15.40
C ALA A 8 -8.82 -6.54 14.48
N LEU A 9 -7.87 -7.46 14.22
CA LEU A 9 -6.74 -7.20 13.34
C LEU A 9 -7.16 -7.14 11.87
N GLU A 10 -8.04 -8.04 11.43
CA GLU A 10 -8.62 -8.01 10.09
C GLU A 10 -9.44 -6.73 9.89
N ASN A 11 -10.32 -6.40 10.83
CA ASN A 11 -11.16 -5.20 10.78
C ASN A 11 -10.34 -3.91 10.75
N PHE A 12 -9.25 -3.86 11.52
CA PHE A 12 -8.35 -2.71 11.48
C PHE A 12 -7.73 -2.53 10.08
N PHE A 13 -7.19 -3.60 9.50
CA PHE A 13 -6.49 -3.49 8.21
C PHE A 13 -7.45 -3.31 7.02
N SER A 14 -8.65 -3.89 7.06
CA SER A 14 -9.65 -3.69 6.01
C SER A 14 -10.16 -2.25 5.96
N ALA A 15 -10.18 -1.54 7.10
CA ALA A 15 -10.49 -0.11 7.17
C ALA A 15 -9.26 0.79 6.92
N ALA A 16 -8.09 0.44 7.47
CA ALA A 16 -6.89 1.27 7.39
C ALA A 16 -6.34 1.38 5.96
N PHE A 17 -6.43 0.31 5.17
CA PHE A 17 -5.93 0.31 3.80
C PHE A 17 -6.64 1.32 2.86
N PRO A 18 -7.97 1.29 2.70
CA PRO A 18 -8.65 2.29 1.87
C PRO A 18 -8.51 3.69 2.46
N PHE A 19 -8.51 3.85 3.78
CA PHE A 19 -8.23 5.13 4.42
C PHE A 19 -6.85 5.69 4.03
N ALA A 20 -5.80 4.86 4.10
CA ALA A 20 -4.45 5.26 3.71
C ALA A 20 -4.38 5.64 2.24
N ARG A 21 -5.01 4.86 1.34
CA ARG A 21 -5.10 5.20 -0.10
C ARG A 21 -5.73 6.58 -0.31
N HIS A 22 -6.89 6.84 0.28
CA HIS A 22 -7.53 8.15 0.20
C HIS A 22 -6.66 9.28 0.78
N GLN A 23 -5.97 9.03 1.90
CA GLN A 23 -5.08 10.02 2.51
C GLN A 23 -3.88 10.35 1.61
N TYR A 24 -3.27 9.35 0.96
CA TYR A 24 -2.18 9.56 0.03
C TYR A 24 -2.65 10.35 -1.21
N ASP A 25 -3.85 10.09 -1.73
CA ASP A 25 -4.44 10.89 -2.81
C ASP A 25 -4.67 12.35 -2.39
N ALA A 26 -5.17 12.56 -1.16
CA ALA A 26 -5.37 13.90 -0.61
C ALA A 26 -4.05 14.66 -0.39
N LEU A 27 -2.94 13.95 -0.10
CA LEU A 27 -1.61 14.56 -0.01
C LEU A 27 -1.08 14.97 -1.38
N LEU A 28 -1.25 14.12 -2.40
CA LEU A 28 -0.88 14.44 -3.78
C LEU A 28 -1.65 15.68 -4.29
N GLN A 29 -2.94 15.79 -3.96
CA GLN A 29 -3.76 16.98 -4.28
C GLN A 29 -3.26 18.26 -3.60
N GLN A 30 -2.58 18.14 -2.47
CA GLN A 30 -1.93 19.25 -1.75
C GLN A 30 -0.47 19.49 -2.21
N GLN A 31 -0.08 18.93 -3.36
CA GLN A 31 1.28 19.06 -3.91
C GLN A 31 2.37 18.50 -2.98
N VAL A 32 2.03 17.47 -2.19
CA VAL A 32 3.02 16.65 -1.49
C VAL A 32 3.49 15.59 -2.48
N GLU A 33 4.63 15.86 -3.12
CA GLU A 33 5.21 14.95 -4.11
C GLU A 33 6.05 13.87 -3.44
N PHE A 34 5.88 12.64 -3.92
CA PHE A 34 6.66 11.48 -3.54
C PHE A 34 6.55 10.42 -4.64
N ASP A 35 7.63 9.68 -4.88
CA ASP A 35 7.64 8.59 -5.84
C ASP A 35 6.66 7.50 -5.41
N HIS A 36 5.77 7.10 -6.30
CA HIS A 36 4.80 6.04 -6.05
C HIS A 36 4.21 5.47 -7.33
N GLN A 37 3.59 4.30 -7.21
CA GLN A 37 2.74 3.74 -8.24
C GLN A 37 1.67 2.85 -7.60
N TRP A 38 0.40 3.15 -7.86
CA TRP A 38 -0.73 2.31 -7.46
C TRP A 38 -0.98 1.23 -8.52
N CYS A 39 0.02 0.38 -8.75
CA CYS A 39 0.01 -0.68 -9.78
C CYS A 39 -0.72 -1.97 -9.34
N GLY A 40 -1.34 -1.96 -8.17
CA GLY A 40 -1.85 -3.16 -7.52
C GLY A 40 -0.76 -4.00 -6.86
N VAL A 41 -1.19 -4.95 -6.03
CA VAL A 41 -0.31 -5.94 -5.38
C VAL A 41 -0.90 -7.33 -5.61
N SER A 42 -0.08 -8.26 -6.10
CA SER A 42 -0.47 -9.66 -6.30
C SER A 42 0.21 -10.54 -5.25
N GLN A 43 -0.59 -11.24 -4.45
CA GLN A 43 -0.11 -12.20 -3.47
C GLN A 43 -0.30 -13.63 -4.00
N LEU A 44 0.80 -14.32 -4.23
CA LEU A 44 0.84 -15.63 -4.88
C LEU A 44 0.59 -16.78 -3.89
N ALA A 45 -0.17 -17.79 -4.32
CA ALA A 45 -0.33 -19.07 -3.65
C ALA A 45 0.77 -20.06 -4.09
N TYR A 46 2.04 -19.72 -3.81
CA TYR A 46 3.22 -20.43 -4.33
C TYR A 46 3.55 -21.73 -3.57
N ASP A 47 2.96 -21.94 -2.39
CA ASP A 47 3.10 -23.14 -1.57
C ASP A 47 1.77 -23.46 -0.84
N GLU A 48 1.66 -24.64 -0.23
CA GLU A 48 0.43 -25.06 0.47
C GLU A 48 0.04 -24.09 1.61
N LYS A 49 1.05 -23.50 2.26
CA LYS A 49 0.85 -22.59 3.40
C LYS A 49 0.24 -21.26 2.96
N SER A 50 0.75 -20.67 1.89
CA SER A 50 0.24 -19.43 1.28
C SER A 50 -1.10 -19.67 0.62
N ALA A 51 -1.28 -20.78 -0.10
CA ALA A 51 -2.56 -21.20 -0.65
C ALA A 51 -3.64 -21.34 0.45
N GLY A 52 -3.33 -22.02 1.56
CA GLY A 52 -4.25 -22.16 2.69
C GLY A 52 -4.60 -20.83 3.38
N LYS A 53 -3.69 -19.85 3.38
CA LYS A 53 -3.99 -18.48 3.89
C LYS A 53 -4.89 -17.72 2.93
N ILE A 54 -4.58 -17.75 1.63
CA ILE A 54 -5.37 -17.07 0.60
C ILE A 54 -6.78 -17.66 0.54
N ALA A 55 -6.92 -18.98 0.62
CA ALA A 55 -8.22 -19.65 0.67
C ALA A 55 -9.08 -19.18 1.85
N LYS A 56 -8.49 -18.94 3.02
CA LYS A 56 -9.21 -18.38 4.19
C LYS A 56 -9.68 -16.96 3.94
N ILE A 57 -8.83 -16.12 3.34
CA ILE A 57 -9.18 -14.74 2.99
C ILE A 57 -10.34 -14.75 2.00
N LEU A 58 -10.27 -15.60 0.96
CA LEU A 58 -11.29 -15.71 -0.10
C LEU A 58 -12.60 -16.39 0.35
N ALA A 59 -12.62 -17.04 1.51
CA ALA A 59 -13.85 -17.57 2.10
C ALA A 59 -14.78 -16.45 2.62
N VAL A 60 -14.25 -15.24 2.79
CA VAL A 60 -15.02 -14.03 3.13
C VAL A 60 -15.26 -13.21 1.87
N THR A 61 -16.47 -12.71 1.69
CA THR A 61 -16.80 -11.81 0.59
C THR A 61 -16.21 -10.43 0.84
N TRP A 62 -15.22 -10.04 0.04
CA TRP A 62 -14.64 -8.71 0.06
C TRP A 62 -15.23 -7.83 -1.04
N PRO A 63 -15.30 -6.50 -0.83
CA PRO A 63 -15.50 -5.58 -1.93
C PRO A 63 -14.41 -5.81 -2.98
N HIS A 64 -14.80 -5.83 -4.26
CA HIS A 64 -13.84 -6.02 -5.37
C HIS A 64 -12.73 -4.96 -5.39
N THR A 65 -12.95 -3.79 -4.78
CA THR A 65 -11.94 -2.74 -4.63
C THR A 65 -10.87 -3.06 -3.59
N LEU A 66 -11.16 -3.96 -2.65
CA LEU A 66 -10.23 -4.34 -1.59
C LEU A 66 -9.40 -5.56 -1.98
N ALA A 67 -10.03 -6.66 -2.39
CA ALA A 67 -9.33 -7.89 -2.73
C ALA A 67 -10.12 -8.75 -3.72
N GLN A 68 -9.42 -9.36 -4.68
CA GLN A 68 -10.03 -10.20 -5.72
C GLN A 68 -9.24 -11.50 -5.90
N PRO A 69 -9.90 -12.68 -5.97
CA PRO A 69 -9.22 -13.88 -6.43
C PRO A 69 -8.73 -13.69 -7.87
N ALA A 70 -7.55 -14.21 -8.19
CA ALA A 70 -6.99 -14.16 -9.53
C ALA A 70 -6.24 -15.46 -9.84
N ASP A 71 -6.50 -16.04 -11.01
CA ASP A 71 -5.78 -17.21 -11.48
C ASP A 71 -4.39 -16.83 -12.02
N ARG A 72 -3.58 -17.84 -12.36
CA ARG A 72 -2.23 -17.62 -12.90
C ARG A 72 -2.25 -16.77 -14.16
N ALA A 73 -3.20 -17.00 -15.07
CA ALA A 73 -3.29 -16.26 -16.33
C ALA A 73 -3.53 -14.76 -16.07
N THR A 74 -4.47 -14.45 -15.20
CA THR A 74 -4.80 -13.09 -14.77
C THR A 74 -3.61 -12.43 -14.08
N LEU A 75 -2.98 -13.11 -13.12
CA LEU A 75 -1.83 -12.56 -12.41
C LEU A 75 -0.61 -12.37 -13.32
N SER A 76 -0.38 -13.28 -14.26
CA SER A 76 0.72 -13.14 -15.22
C SER A 76 0.50 -11.96 -16.17
N ALA A 77 -0.74 -11.73 -16.60
CA ALA A 77 -1.08 -10.56 -17.39
C ALA A 77 -0.89 -9.25 -16.60
N LEU A 78 -1.30 -9.22 -15.33
CA LEU A 78 -1.13 -8.05 -14.46
C LEU A 78 0.35 -7.76 -14.15
N CYS A 79 1.15 -8.79 -13.91
CA CYS A 79 2.56 -8.64 -13.55
C CYS A 79 3.49 -8.45 -14.77
N GLY A 80 3.02 -8.75 -15.99
CA GLY A 80 3.83 -8.70 -17.20
C GLY A 80 4.89 -9.82 -17.32
N ILE A 81 4.87 -10.78 -16.39
CA ILE A 81 5.74 -11.96 -16.35
C ILE A 81 4.90 -13.17 -15.92
N ASP A 82 5.33 -14.37 -16.27
CA ASP A 82 4.70 -15.59 -15.76
C ASP A 82 4.90 -15.71 -14.25
N THR A 83 3.80 -15.65 -13.50
CA THR A 83 3.83 -15.73 -12.03
C THR A 83 3.95 -17.17 -11.53
N GLY A 84 3.73 -18.18 -12.38
CA GLY A 84 3.71 -19.59 -12.01
C GLY A 84 2.48 -20.05 -11.21
N PHE A 85 1.79 -19.13 -10.53
CA PHE A 85 0.72 -19.42 -9.57
C PHE A 85 -0.43 -18.41 -9.67
N GLY A 86 -1.62 -18.86 -9.27
CA GLY A 86 -2.74 -17.97 -8.92
C GLY A 86 -2.61 -17.41 -7.50
N GLY A 87 -3.64 -16.71 -7.03
CA GLY A 87 -3.69 -16.15 -5.70
C GLY A 87 -4.77 -15.09 -5.53
N ILE A 88 -4.40 -13.97 -4.92
CA ILE A 88 -5.28 -12.83 -4.65
C ILE A 88 -4.61 -11.54 -5.08
N HIS A 89 -5.39 -10.61 -5.62
CA HIS A 89 -4.93 -9.32 -6.12
C HIS A 89 -5.63 -8.17 -5.39
N TYR A 90 -4.85 -7.16 -5.01
CA TYR A 90 -5.28 -5.94 -4.34
C TYR A 90 -5.09 -4.76 -5.30
N SER A 91 -6.15 -4.38 -6.03
CA SER A 91 -6.05 -3.44 -7.17
C SER A 91 -5.69 -2.02 -6.76
N LEU A 92 -6.10 -1.57 -5.56
CA LEU A 92 -5.72 -0.26 -5.01
C LEU A 92 -4.32 -0.26 -4.38
N GLY A 93 -3.65 -1.42 -4.36
CA GLY A 93 -2.31 -1.56 -3.80
C GLY A 93 -1.25 -0.92 -4.68
N GLY A 94 -0.02 -0.93 -4.20
CA GLY A 94 1.11 -0.46 -4.97
C GLY A 94 2.34 -0.25 -4.09
N TRP A 95 3.25 0.58 -4.58
CA TRP A 95 4.43 0.99 -3.85
C TRP A 95 4.49 2.52 -3.76
N LEU A 96 5.22 3.00 -2.76
CA LEU A 96 5.58 4.40 -2.57
C LEU A 96 6.96 4.47 -1.93
N CYS A 97 7.66 5.60 -2.09
CA CYS A 97 8.90 5.89 -1.37
C CYS A 97 8.57 6.48 0.02
N PRO A 98 8.76 5.72 1.12
CA PRO A 98 8.34 6.19 2.44
C PRO A 98 9.18 7.38 2.93
N ALA A 99 10.46 7.43 2.56
CA ALA A 99 11.35 8.52 2.93
C ALA A 99 10.92 9.86 2.30
N ASP A 100 10.54 9.83 1.02
CA ASP A 100 10.08 11.03 0.29
C ASP A 100 8.75 11.52 0.83
N LEU A 101 7.79 10.60 0.98
CA LEU A 101 6.51 10.91 1.59
C LEU A 101 6.68 11.54 2.98
N THR A 102 7.56 10.98 3.82
CA THR A 102 7.80 11.50 5.18
C THR A 102 8.37 12.91 5.15
N ARG A 103 9.42 13.17 4.34
CA ARG A 103 9.99 14.52 4.22
C ARG A 103 8.96 15.51 3.68
N ALA A 104 8.24 15.15 2.62
CA ALA A 104 7.28 16.03 1.97
C ALA A 104 6.08 16.34 2.89
N ALA A 105 5.62 15.36 3.66
CA ALA A 105 4.56 15.56 4.66
C ALA A 105 5.01 16.48 5.82
N ILE A 106 6.25 16.33 6.30
CA ILE A 106 6.83 17.25 7.30
C ILE A 106 6.91 18.66 6.74
N ALA A 107 7.40 18.85 5.51
CA ALA A 107 7.46 20.15 4.87
C ALA A 107 6.07 20.79 4.70
N LEU A 108 5.04 19.99 4.38
CA LEU A 108 3.65 20.47 4.38
C LEU A 108 3.23 20.93 5.78
N ALA A 109 3.49 20.13 6.81
CA ALA A 109 3.14 20.48 8.18
C ALA A 109 3.86 21.76 8.66
N GLU A 110 5.11 21.97 8.26
CA GLU A 110 5.86 23.20 8.57
C GLU A 110 5.22 24.43 7.96
N ARG A 111 4.76 24.35 6.70
CA ARG A 111 3.97 25.41 6.06
C ARG A 111 2.64 25.69 6.78
N GLN A 112 2.14 24.71 7.53
CA GLN A 112 0.91 24.80 8.34
C GLN A 112 1.18 25.19 9.80
N GLY A 113 2.43 25.49 10.17
CA GLY A 113 2.81 25.98 11.50
C GLY A 113 3.45 24.96 12.43
N LEU A 114 3.78 23.75 11.94
CA LEU A 114 4.64 22.83 12.69
C LEU A 114 6.06 23.43 12.82
N VAL A 115 6.60 23.46 14.04
CA VAL A 115 8.01 23.78 14.27
C VAL A 115 8.77 22.48 14.47
N CYS A 116 9.60 22.10 13.51
CA CYS A 116 10.46 20.92 13.60
C CYS A 116 11.91 21.34 13.88
N PRO A 117 12.46 21.10 15.10
CA PRO A 117 13.82 21.51 15.42
C PRO A 117 14.91 20.83 14.58
N LEU A 118 14.64 19.63 14.05
CA LEU A 118 15.58 18.83 13.29
C LEU A 118 15.66 19.24 11.80
N SER A 119 14.62 19.85 11.22
CA SER A 119 14.65 20.28 9.81
C SER A 119 15.59 21.46 9.58
N ALA A 120 15.74 22.33 10.58
CA ALA A 120 16.68 23.45 10.56
C ALA A 120 18.16 23.02 10.45
N TYR A 121 18.47 21.76 10.79
CA TYR A 121 19.82 21.20 10.71
C TYR A 121 20.10 20.56 9.34
N ALA A 122 19.08 20.02 8.67
CA ALA A 122 19.23 19.32 7.40
C ALA A 122 19.54 20.23 6.20
N PHE A 123 19.26 21.54 6.30
CA PHE A 123 19.58 22.55 5.27
C PHE A 123 20.90 23.31 5.52
N ARG A 124 21.65 22.97 6.58
CA ARG A 124 23.03 23.47 6.78
C ARG A 124 24.05 22.42 6.32
N SER A 125 24.08 22.11 5.03
CA SER A 125 25.32 21.61 4.42
C SER A 125 26.19 22.81 4.08
N GLU A 126 27.41 22.83 4.62
CA GLU A 126 28.43 23.87 4.51
C GLU A 126 28.76 24.23 3.04
N PRO A 127 29.18 25.48 2.77
CA PRO A 127 29.79 25.83 1.49
C PRO A 127 31.21 25.24 1.41
N GLN A 128 31.53 24.59 0.29
CA GLN A 128 32.90 24.39 -0.17
C GLN A 128 33.10 25.12 -1.50
#